data_AF-Q6U2C6-F1
#
_entry.id   AF-Q6U2C6-F1
#
_cell.length_a   1.000
_cell.length_b   1.000
_cell.length_c   1.000
_cell.angle_alpha   90.00
_cell.angle_beta   90.00
_cell.angle_gamma   90.00
#
_symmetry.space_group_name_H-M   'P 1'
#
loop_
_entity.id
_entity.type
_entity.pdbx_description
1 polymer ?
#
loop_
_entity_poly.entity_id
_entity_poly.type
_entity_poly.pdbx_seq_one_letter_code
_entity_poly.pdbx_strand_id
1 'polypeptide(L)'
;SLSLSRFCSTLKTTCFYMSAGYQIREAAQMVTNTGEIQKLSDKYESLNNLLTRYSTLNTLIKLSADPSAINDARDNLGSSSRNLLDVKTDSPAYQAVLLALNAAVGLWQVTSYAFTARGPGINDSTNGGSKSLNNAPGQYT
;
A
#
# COMPACT_ATOMS: atom_id res chain seq x y z
N SER A 1 -20.94 -22.11 71.20
CA SER A 1 -19.82 -21.78 70.28
C SER A 1 -20.23 -21.67 68.81
N LEU A 2 -21.45 -22.07 68.40
CA LEU A 2 -21.87 -22.09 66.99
C LEU A 2 -22.34 -20.72 66.42
N SER A 3 -22.65 -19.73 67.26
CA SER A 3 -23.13 -18.41 66.83
C SER A 3 -21.99 -17.44 66.44
N LEU A 4 -20.87 -17.49 67.16
CA LEU A 4 -19.73 -16.61 66.91
C LEU A 4 -18.96 -17.01 65.64
N SER A 5 -18.86 -18.31 65.35
CA SER A 5 -18.23 -18.82 64.13
C SER A 5 -19.05 -18.47 62.88
N ARG A 6 -20.39 -18.55 62.95
CA ARG A 6 -21.27 -18.10 61.85
C ARG A 6 -21.17 -16.59 61.62
N PHE A 7 -21.10 -15.80 62.69
CA PHE A 7 -20.96 -14.34 62.58
C PHE A 7 -19.64 -13.93 61.92
N CYS A 8 -18.52 -14.59 62.28
CA CYS A 8 -17.21 -14.34 61.68
C CYS A 8 -17.18 -14.70 60.18
N SER A 9 -17.79 -15.82 59.79
CA SER A 9 -17.91 -16.22 58.39
C SER A 9 -18.74 -15.23 57.57
N THR A 10 -19.87 -14.74 58.11
CA THR A 10 -20.72 -13.76 57.43
C THR A 10 -20.02 -12.40 57.27
N LEU A 11 -19.25 -11.95 58.27
CA LEU A 11 -18.45 -10.73 58.16
C LEU A 11 -17.33 -10.83 57.14
N LYS A 12 -16.68 -11.99 57.06
CA LYS A 12 -15.62 -12.25 56.07
C LYS A 12 -16.19 -12.28 54.65
N THR A 13 -17.38 -12.86 54.47
CA THR A 13 -18.04 -12.89 53.15
C THR A 13 -18.61 -11.53 52.75
N THR A 14 -19.19 -10.76 53.66
CA THR A 14 -19.69 -9.40 53.35
C THR A 14 -18.54 -8.42 53.09
N CYS A 15 -17.45 -8.50 53.83
CA CYS A 15 -16.25 -7.70 53.60
C CYS A 15 -15.60 -8.03 52.25
N PHE A 16 -15.50 -9.32 51.90
CA PHE A 16 -15.03 -9.76 50.58
C PHE A 16 -15.94 -9.25 49.45
N TYR A 17 -17.26 -9.23 49.67
CA TYR A 17 -18.21 -8.74 48.68
C TYR A 17 -18.18 -7.20 48.53
N MET A 18 -17.95 -6.46 49.62
CA MET A 18 -17.78 -5.00 49.57
C MET A 18 -16.49 -4.60 48.85
N SER A 19 -15.39 -5.31 49.04
CA SER A 19 -14.11 -5.02 48.37
C SER A 19 -14.14 -5.41 46.89
N ALA A 20 -14.77 -6.54 46.53
CA ALA A 20 -15.02 -6.90 45.15
C ALA A 20 -15.97 -5.90 44.47
N GLY A 21 -17.06 -5.50 45.13
CA GLY A 21 -18.02 -4.52 44.61
C GLY A 21 -17.43 -3.13 44.42
N TYR A 22 -16.50 -2.71 45.29
CA TYR A 22 -15.76 -1.46 45.12
C TYR A 22 -14.86 -1.49 43.88
N GLN A 23 -14.04 -2.53 43.74
CA GLN A 23 -13.15 -2.71 42.59
C GLN A 23 -13.93 -2.82 41.27
N ILE A 24 -15.06 -3.53 41.27
CA ILE A 24 -15.95 -3.63 40.09
C ILE A 24 -16.54 -2.27 39.72
N ARG A 25 -16.93 -1.45 40.70
CA ARG A 25 -17.54 -0.15 40.45
C ARG A 25 -16.52 0.88 39.95
N GLU A 26 -15.29 0.89 40.49
CA GLU A 26 -14.20 1.69 39.93
C GLU A 26 -13.83 1.23 38.52
N ALA A 27 -13.72 -0.08 38.30
CA ALA A 27 -13.43 -0.63 36.97
C ALA A 27 -14.53 -0.29 35.95
N ALA A 28 -15.80 -0.41 36.32
CA ALA A 28 -16.93 -0.04 35.46
C ALA A 28 -16.96 1.45 35.14
N GLN A 29 -16.63 2.32 36.11
CA GLN A 29 -16.52 3.76 35.89
C GLN A 29 -15.33 4.09 34.97
N MET A 30 -14.17 3.47 35.18
CA MET A 30 -13.01 3.64 34.31
C MET A 30 -13.31 3.19 32.88
N VAL A 31 -13.98 2.05 32.69
CA VAL A 31 -14.39 1.54 31.37
C VAL A 31 -15.41 2.46 30.69
N THR A 32 -16.35 3.02 31.46
CA THR A 32 -17.33 3.97 30.92
C THR A 32 -16.64 5.28 30.53
N ASN A 33 -15.78 5.82 31.41
CA ASN A 33 -15.00 7.03 31.16
C ASN A 33 -14.08 6.86 29.93
N THR A 34 -13.41 5.71 29.77
CA THR A 34 -12.57 5.47 28.59
C THR A 34 -13.40 5.34 27.32
N GLY A 35 -14.59 4.74 27.38
CA GLY A 35 -15.53 4.70 26.24
C GLY A 35 -16.04 6.08 25.83
N GLU A 36 -16.33 6.96 26.78
CA GLU A 36 -16.73 8.35 26.51
C GLU A 36 -15.57 9.22 26.01
N ILE A 37 -14.37 9.06 26.58
CA ILE A 37 -13.14 9.72 26.12
C ILE A 37 -12.79 9.26 24.70
N GLN A 38 -12.93 7.97 24.38
CA GLN A 38 -12.70 7.47 23.03
C GLN A 38 -13.68 8.10 22.04
N LYS A 39 -14.98 8.13 22.35
CA LYS A 39 -15.98 8.80 21.50
C LYS A 39 -15.69 10.29 21.31
N LEU A 40 -15.15 10.95 22.34
CA LEU A 40 -14.74 12.35 22.25
C LEU A 40 -13.51 12.50 21.34
N SER A 41 -12.51 11.63 21.49
CA SER A 41 -11.32 11.57 20.65
C SER A 41 -11.69 11.35 19.18
N ASP A 42 -12.55 10.38 18.88
CA ASP A 42 -13.01 10.08 17.52
C ASP A 42 -13.74 11.30 16.91
N LYS A 43 -14.53 12.03 17.71
CA LYS A 43 -15.17 13.28 17.28
C LYS A 43 -14.16 14.39 17.00
N TYR A 44 -13.13 14.54 17.84
CA TYR A 44 -12.07 15.52 17.62
C TYR A 44 -11.24 15.19 16.38
N GLU A 45 -10.91 13.92 16.16
CA GLU A 45 -10.19 13.48 14.96
C GLU A 45 -11.02 13.73 13.70
N SER A 46 -12.31 13.39 13.72
CA SER A 46 -13.24 13.67 12.62
C SER A 46 -13.35 15.17 12.33
N LEU A 47 -13.46 16.01 13.38
CA LEU A 47 -13.48 17.46 13.24
C LEU A 47 -12.17 18.01 12.67
N ASN A 48 -11.02 17.51 13.14
CA ASN A 48 -9.72 17.91 12.65
C ASN A 48 -9.53 17.54 11.17
N ASN A 49 -9.96 16.34 10.78
CA ASN A 49 -9.97 15.89 9.39
C ASN A 49 -10.88 16.78 8.53
N LEU A 50 -12.07 17.16 9.03
CA LEU A 50 -12.97 18.07 8.33
C LEU A 50 -12.35 19.46 8.15
N LEU A 51 -11.75 20.01 9.20
CA LEU A 51 -11.11 21.32 9.16
C LEU A 51 -9.92 21.33 8.18
N THR A 52 -9.12 20.26 8.19
CA THR A 52 -8.02 20.07 7.24
C THR A 52 -8.53 20.03 5.80
N ARG A 53 -9.58 19.22 5.53
CA ARG A 53 -10.22 19.14 4.20
C ARG A 53 -10.79 20.48 3.76
N TYR A 54 -11.42 21.24 4.66
CA TYR A 54 -11.94 22.56 4.37
C TYR A 54 -10.83 23.57 4.03
N SER A 55 -9.73 23.56 4.79
CA SER A 55 -8.56 24.41 4.51
C SER A 55 -7.96 24.11 3.13
N THR A 56 -7.78 22.83 2.80
CA THR A 56 -7.33 22.40 1.48
C THR A 56 -8.29 22.86 0.39
N LEU A 57 -9.60 22.64 0.57
CA LEU A 57 -10.61 23.04 -0.40
C LEU A 57 -10.62 24.55 -0.62
N ASN A 58 -10.56 25.35 0.44
CA ASN A 58 -10.49 26.81 0.35
C ASN A 58 -9.25 27.27 -0.42
N THR A 59 -8.11 26.61 -0.20
CA THR A 59 -6.88 26.88 -0.96
C THR A 59 -7.04 26.52 -2.43
N LEU A 60 -7.60 25.35 -2.72
CA LEU A 60 -7.86 24.92 -4.10
C LEU A 60 -8.84 25.86 -4.82
N ILE A 61 -9.88 26.35 -4.15
CA ILE A 61 -10.82 27.32 -4.73
C ILE A 61 -10.08 28.61 -5.09
N LYS A 62 -9.22 29.13 -4.20
CA LYS A 62 -8.42 30.33 -4.47
C LYS A 62 -7.48 30.13 -5.66
N LEU A 63 -6.75 29.02 -5.69
CA LEU A 63 -5.84 28.68 -6.81
C LEU A 63 -6.62 28.47 -8.12
N SER A 64 -7.80 27.85 -8.06
CA SER A 64 -8.65 27.59 -9.24
C SER A 64 -9.32 28.86 -9.77
N ALA A 65 -9.40 29.91 -8.95
CA ALA A 65 -9.89 31.23 -9.36
C ALA A 65 -8.76 32.17 -9.81
N ASP A 66 -7.49 31.78 -9.62
CA ASP A 66 -6.32 32.54 -10.02
C ASP A 66 -5.81 32.08 -11.40
N PRO A 67 -5.95 32.90 -12.46
CA PRO A 67 -5.50 32.53 -13.81
C PRO A 67 -4.00 32.22 -13.90
N SER A 68 -3.16 32.83 -13.05
CA SER A 68 -1.72 32.59 -13.05
C SER A 68 -1.39 31.18 -12.52
N ALA A 69 -1.96 30.81 -11.37
CA ALA A 69 -1.83 29.47 -10.80
C ALA A 69 -2.35 28.37 -11.75
N ILE A 70 -3.45 28.65 -12.47
CA ILE A 70 -3.97 27.73 -13.50
C ILE A 70 -2.97 27.57 -14.66
N ASN A 71 -2.40 28.67 -15.16
CA ASN A 71 -1.44 28.61 -16.26
C ASN A 71 -0.15 27.90 -15.84
N ASP A 72 0.37 28.16 -14.64
CA ASP A 72 1.54 27.47 -14.10
C ASP A 72 1.30 25.95 -13.99
N ALA A 73 0.13 25.55 -13.50
CA ALA A 73 -0.24 24.14 -13.44
C ALA A 73 -0.30 23.51 -14.85
N ARG A 74 -0.86 24.22 -15.83
CA ARG A 74 -0.92 23.75 -17.24
C ARG A 74 0.47 23.63 -17.86
N ASP A 75 1.35 24.59 -17.64
CA ASP A 75 2.71 24.57 -18.17
C ASP A 75 3.53 23.44 -17.54
N ASN A 76 3.37 23.21 -16.24
CA ASN A 76 3.99 22.09 -15.53
C ASN A 76 3.51 20.73 -16.07
N LEU A 77 2.19 20.57 -16.33
CA LEU A 77 1.66 19.36 -16.96
C LEU A 77 2.20 19.17 -18.38
N GLY A 78 2.23 20.24 -19.18
CA GLY A 78 2.74 20.21 -20.54
C GLY A 78 4.22 19.83 -20.60
N SER A 79 5.04 20.39 -19.72
CA SER A 79 6.45 20.04 -19.55
C SER A 79 6.62 18.58 -19.11
N SER A 80 5.84 18.12 -18.12
CA SER A 80 5.90 16.73 -17.65
C SER A 80 5.50 15.72 -18.74
N SER A 81 4.48 16.05 -19.55
CA SER A 81 4.06 15.21 -20.67
C SER A 81 5.14 15.13 -21.76
N ARG A 82 5.78 16.26 -22.10
CA ARG A 82 6.93 16.26 -23.02
C ARG A 82 8.10 15.46 -22.45
N ASN A 83 8.42 15.63 -21.17
CA ASN A 83 9.47 14.85 -20.52
C ASN A 83 9.17 13.36 -20.52
N LEU A 84 7.89 12.96 -20.46
CA LEU A 84 7.50 11.56 -20.52
C LEU A 84 7.56 10.98 -21.95
N LEU A 85 7.24 11.77 -22.98
CA LEU A 85 7.06 11.26 -24.35
C LEU A 85 8.22 11.56 -25.29
N ASP A 86 8.81 12.75 -25.17
CA ASP A 86 9.76 13.30 -26.14
C ASP A 86 11.21 13.19 -25.63
N VAL A 87 11.41 13.27 -24.31
CA VAL A 87 12.74 13.20 -23.70
C VAL A 87 13.11 11.76 -23.33
N LYS A 88 14.03 11.16 -24.09
CA LYS A 88 14.45 9.76 -23.86
C LYS A 88 15.24 9.53 -22.56
N THR A 89 16.05 10.50 -22.13
CA THR A 89 16.94 10.34 -20.97
C THR A 89 16.19 10.45 -19.65
N ASP A 90 15.30 11.43 -19.53
CA ASP A 90 14.61 11.78 -18.28
C ASP A 90 13.18 11.25 -18.18
N SER A 91 12.68 10.57 -19.23
CA SER A 91 11.37 9.91 -19.20
C SER A 91 11.41 8.59 -18.42
N PRO A 92 10.67 8.47 -17.31
CA PRO A 92 10.50 7.19 -16.64
C PRO A 92 9.82 6.13 -17.54
N ALA A 93 8.94 6.56 -18.46
CA ALA A 93 8.28 5.66 -19.40
C ALA A 93 9.26 5.08 -20.43
N TYR A 94 10.15 5.90 -20.98
CA TYR A 94 11.18 5.42 -21.90
C TYR A 94 12.13 4.43 -21.20
N GLN A 95 12.55 4.76 -19.97
CA GLN A 95 13.40 3.88 -19.17
C GLN A 95 12.71 2.55 -18.84
N ALA A 96 11.41 2.55 -18.54
CA ALA A 96 10.66 1.33 -18.27
C ALA A 96 10.58 0.42 -19.51
N VAL A 97 10.34 0.98 -20.70
CA VAL A 97 10.33 0.21 -21.96
C VAL A 97 11.72 -0.32 -22.29
N LEU A 98 12.76 0.51 -22.14
CA LEU A 98 14.13 0.11 -22.38
C LEU A 98 14.56 -1.02 -21.44
N LEU A 99 14.20 -0.94 -20.17
CA LEU A 99 14.48 -1.99 -19.19
C LEU A 99 13.78 -3.30 -19.56
N ALA A 100 12.50 -3.25 -19.95
CA ALA A 100 11.75 -4.44 -20.37
C ALA A 100 12.37 -5.09 -21.62
N LEU A 101 12.77 -4.28 -22.61
CA LEU A 101 13.45 -4.77 -23.81
C LEU A 101 14.82 -5.38 -23.47
N ASN A 102 15.63 -4.70 -22.66
CA ASN A 102 16.93 -5.20 -22.23
C ASN A 102 16.80 -6.49 -21.41
N ALA A 103 15.78 -6.60 -20.57
CA ALA A 103 15.50 -7.81 -19.81
C ALA A 103 15.07 -8.97 -20.73
N ALA A 104 14.20 -8.72 -21.72
CA ALA A 104 13.78 -9.73 -22.69
C ALA A 104 14.95 -10.20 -23.56
N VAL A 105 15.78 -9.27 -24.05
CA VAL A 105 17.00 -9.59 -24.80
C VAL A 105 17.99 -10.35 -23.93
N GLY A 106 18.23 -9.90 -22.69
CA GLY A 106 19.12 -10.57 -21.74
C GLY A 106 18.66 -11.99 -21.40
N LEU A 107 17.35 -12.16 -21.15
CA LEU A 107 16.76 -13.47 -20.93
C LEU A 107 16.95 -14.38 -22.14
N TRP A 108 16.70 -13.89 -23.35
CA TRP A 108 16.92 -14.67 -24.56
C TRP A 108 18.39 -15.05 -24.73
N GLN A 109 19.33 -14.10 -24.54
CA GLN A 109 20.76 -14.34 -24.65
C GLN A 109 21.26 -15.42 -23.67
N VAL A 110 20.74 -15.43 -22.44
CA VAL A 110 21.15 -16.38 -21.41
C VAL A 110 20.42 -17.72 -21.52
N THR A 111 19.21 -17.78 -22.07
CA THR A 111 18.43 -19.04 -22.09
C THR A 111 18.46 -19.76 -23.43
N SER A 112 18.73 -19.09 -24.55
CA SER A 112 18.62 -19.67 -25.89
C SER A 112 19.58 -20.84 -26.13
N TYR A 113 20.76 -20.88 -25.49
CA TYR A 113 21.69 -22.00 -25.62
C TYR A 113 21.13 -23.29 -25.01
N ALA A 114 20.27 -23.17 -23.99
CA ALA A 114 19.63 -24.30 -23.31
C ALA A 114 18.33 -24.72 -24.01
N PHE A 115 17.82 -23.91 -24.93
CA PHE A 115 16.70 -24.28 -25.80
C PHE A 115 17.23 -24.94 -27.06
N THR A 116 17.03 -26.26 -27.19
CA THR A 116 17.17 -26.93 -28.48
C THR A 116 16.14 -26.33 -29.44
N ALA A 117 16.58 -25.53 -30.42
CA ALA A 117 15.75 -25.13 -31.54
C ALA A 117 15.29 -26.41 -32.26
N ARG A 118 14.05 -26.85 -31.97
CA ARG A 118 13.50 -28.09 -32.52
C ARG A 118 13.51 -27.99 -34.04
N GLY A 119 14.36 -28.80 -34.68
CA GLY A 119 14.34 -29.04 -36.12
C GLY A 119 13.04 -29.70 -36.55
N PRO A 120 12.89 -29.99 -37.86
CA PRO A 120 11.61 -30.37 -38.46
C PRO A 120 11.00 -31.69 -37.94
N GLY A 121 11.68 -32.42 -37.06
CA GLY A 121 11.27 -33.74 -36.58
C GLY A 121 11.63 -34.80 -37.62
N ILE A 122 10.87 -35.89 -37.68
CA ILE A 122 11.14 -37.01 -38.60
C ILE A 122 10.98 -36.58 -40.08
N ASN A 123 10.18 -35.54 -40.35
CA ASN A 123 9.86 -35.08 -41.70
C ASN A 123 10.41 -33.68 -41.96
N ASP A 124 11.48 -33.57 -42.75
CA ASP A 124 12.19 -32.32 -43.07
C ASP A 124 11.35 -31.22 -43.75
N SER A 125 10.18 -31.57 -44.26
CA SER A 125 9.22 -30.66 -44.90
C SER A 125 8.18 -30.07 -43.92
N THR A 126 8.21 -30.47 -42.65
CA THR A 126 7.27 -30.00 -41.61
C THR A 126 7.96 -29.04 -40.62
N ASN A 127 7.18 -28.30 -39.82
CA ASN A 127 7.69 -27.40 -38.77
C ASN A 127 8.73 -26.35 -39.23
N GLY A 128 8.64 -25.88 -40.48
CA GLY A 128 9.52 -24.85 -41.03
C GLY A 128 10.85 -25.35 -41.60
N GLY A 129 11.13 -26.67 -41.55
CA GLY A 129 12.37 -27.25 -42.07
C GLY A 129 13.60 -26.93 -41.21
N SER A 130 14.73 -27.55 -41.57
CA SER A 130 16.02 -27.22 -40.95
C SER A 130 16.46 -25.82 -41.40
N LYS A 131 16.45 -24.86 -40.48
CA LYS A 131 16.89 -23.48 -40.73
C LYS A 131 18.07 -23.12 -39.87
N SER A 132 19.12 -22.59 -40.50
CA SER A 132 20.15 -21.84 -39.79
C SER A 132 19.63 -20.42 -39.56
N LEU A 133 19.56 -19.99 -38.30
CA LEU A 133 19.39 -18.57 -37.97
C LEU A 133 20.79 -17.96 -37.89
N ASN A 134 20.97 -16.74 -38.36
CA ASN A 134 22.22 -15.98 -38.17
C ASN A 134 22.04 -14.99 -36.99
N ASN A 135 23.12 -14.68 -36.27
CA ASN A 135 23.15 -13.70 -35.18
C ASN A 135 22.36 -14.12 -33.91
N ALA A 136 22.14 -15.43 -33.72
CA ALA A 136 21.56 -15.96 -32.48
C ALA A 136 22.60 -16.00 -31.35
N PRO A 137 22.17 -15.94 -30.08
CA PRO A 137 23.08 -16.07 -28.94
C PRO A 137 23.77 -17.43 -28.96
N GLY A 138 25.10 -17.46 -28.81
CA GLY A 138 25.91 -18.69 -28.79
C GLY A 138 26.51 -19.14 -30.14
N GLN A 139 26.42 -18.35 -31.21
CA GLN A 139 26.97 -18.73 -32.53
C GLN A 139 28.51 -18.66 -32.67
N TYR A 140 29.20 -18.13 -31.66
CA TYR A 140 30.67 -17.97 -31.67
C TYR A 140 31.39 -18.80 -30.60
N THR A 141 30.76 -19.86 -30.08
CA THR A 141 31.43 -20.83 -29.19
C THR A 141 31.68 -22.14 -29.91
#